data_AF-A0A9D2F543-F1
#
_entry.id   AF-A0A9D2F543-F1
#
_cell.length_a   1.000
_cell.length_b   1.000
_cell.length_c   1.000
_cell.angle_alpha   90.00
_cell.angle_beta   90.00
_cell.angle_gamma   90.00
#
_symmetry.space_group_name_H-M   'P 1'
#
loop_
_entity.id
_entity.type
_entity.pdbx_description
1 polymer ?
#
loop_
_entity_poly.entity_id
_entity_poly.type
_entity_poly.pdbx_seq_one_letter_code
_entity_poly.pdbx_strand_id
1 'polypeptide(L)'
;FIQINLEAGLPILAVSGNHDSATRLATGAPWFKQRNFHLHTTLEEALVPIEFPEVQFFLLPYFEPIAARLYFEDDSIKTIGQAMLRVVQAMEEKFDPTKKHVLVSHFFVAGSLRTESETTVEVGGLDAVTSDTFTAFDYVALGHLHSKNAIKEGKVRYSGSLLKYSLSEMNDEKGVWLLDSQTMEPEFIALTPLQDIKHYEASFAELTDPVIYQSLDREAFWHFEITDRAVIPNMMNQLRAIYPYVLTVERKNGHDVVRQVTKKRAKTLAPIVVLQDFFKEMTGESLTPTQSEWLETGLTFALDTEKRED
;
A
#
# COMPACT_ATOMS: atom_id res chain seq x y z
N PHE A 1 11.60 16.39 -9.52
CA PHE A 1 11.65 17.63 -8.72
C PHE A 1 12.69 18.64 -9.20
N ILE A 2 13.93 18.25 -9.51
CA ILE A 2 14.95 19.19 -10.05
C ILE A 2 14.45 19.94 -11.29
N GLN A 3 14.01 19.22 -12.33
CA GLN A 3 13.49 19.82 -13.55
C GLN A 3 12.27 20.73 -13.30
N ILE A 4 11.35 20.32 -12.43
CA ILE A 4 10.11 21.06 -12.13
C ILE A 4 10.42 22.36 -11.35
N ASN A 5 11.21 22.27 -10.29
CA ASN A 5 11.38 23.40 -9.36
C ASN A 5 12.65 24.21 -9.61
N LEU A 6 13.78 23.57 -9.84
CA LEU A 6 15.05 24.27 -10.02
C LEU A 6 15.24 24.80 -11.44
N GLU A 7 14.82 24.03 -12.45
CA GLU A 7 14.99 24.42 -13.86
C GLU A 7 13.78 25.21 -14.38
N ALA A 8 12.56 24.70 -14.19
CA ALA A 8 11.34 25.37 -14.65
C ALA A 8 10.80 26.43 -13.67
N GLY A 9 11.34 26.50 -12.45
CA GLY A 9 10.95 27.52 -11.46
C GLY A 9 9.54 27.33 -10.88
N LEU A 10 8.91 26.17 -11.07
CA LEU A 10 7.55 25.92 -10.59
C LEU A 10 7.57 25.59 -9.08
N PRO A 11 6.68 26.20 -8.26
CA PRO A 11 6.56 25.84 -6.86
C PRO A 11 6.21 24.37 -6.65
N ILE A 12 6.73 23.78 -5.59
CA ILE A 12 6.33 22.44 -5.12
C ILE A 12 5.71 22.60 -3.75
N LEU A 13 4.52 22.03 -3.57
CA LEU A 13 3.84 21.93 -2.29
C LEU A 13 3.75 20.43 -1.96
N ALA A 14 4.29 20.04 -0.81
CA ALA A 14 4.41 18.65 -0.41
C ALA A 14 4.14 18.47 1.09
N VAL A 15 3.64 17.29 1.43
CA VAL A 15 3.38 16.86 2.80
C VAL A 15 4.00 15.47 3.03
N SER A 16 4.45 15.18 4.24
CA SER A 16 4.86 13.82 4.60
C SER A 16 3.65 12.91 4.80
N GLY A 17 3.73 11.68 4.27
CA GLY A 17 2.75 10.62 4.50
C GLY A 17 3.08 9.72 5.70
N ASN A 18 2.29 8.68 5.90
CA ASN A 18 2.46 7.74 7.03
C ASN A 18 3.69 6.81 6.90
N HIS A 19 4.28 6.72 5.71
CA HIS A 19 5.50 5.94 5.44
C HIS A 19 6.78 6.78 5.51
N ASP A 20 6.65 8.10 5.65
CA ASP A 20 7.79 9.01 5.67
C ASP A 20 8.32 9.21 7.09
N SER A 21 9.62 9.46 7.19
CA SER A 21 10.20 9.98 8.42
C SER A 21 10.16 11.51 8.38
N ALA A 22 9.19 12.11 9.08
CA ALA A 22 9.02 13.56 9.19
C ALA A 22 10.34 14.26 9.57
N THR A 23 11.05 13.80 10.59
CA THR A 23 12.33 14.37 11.05
C THR A 23 13.41 14.35 9.95
N ARG A 24 13.50 13.26 9.17
CA ARG A 24 14.50 13.15 8.10
C ARG A 24 14.17 14.09 6.95
N LEU A 25 12.90 14.19 6.57
CA LEU A 25 12.45 15.10 5.52
C LEU A 25 12.64 16.58 5.92
N ALA A 26 12.41 16.92 7.19
CA ALA A 26 12.53 18.28 7.71
C ALA A 26 13.96 18.84 7.70
N THR A 27 14.99 17.97 7.65
CA THR A 27 16.41 18.39 7.75
C THR A 27 16.79 19.43 6.67
N GLY A 28 16.13 19.42 5.51
CA GLY A 28 16.39 20.35 4.40
C GLY A 28 15.43 21.55 4.31
N ALA A 29 14.39 21.61 5.15
CA ALA A 29 13.26 22.52 4.97
C ALA A 29 13.64 24.02 4.85
N PRO A 30 14.61 24.57 5.63
CA PRO A 30 15.01 25.97 5.50
C PRO A 30 15.54 26.34 4.11
N TRP A 31 16.23 25.41 3.43
CA TRP A 31 16.77 25.65 2.08
C TRP A 31 15.69 25.50 1.00
N PHE A 32 14.75 24.57 1.17
CA PHE A 32 13.66 24.33 0.22
C PHE A 32 12.78 25.56 0.03
N LYS A 33 12.46 26.28 1.12
CA LYS A 33 11.62 27.47 1.10
C LYS A 33 12.21 28.60 0.24
N GLN A 34 13.55 28.71 0.13
CA GLN A 34 14.20 29.71 -0.72
C GLN A 34 13.98 29.47 -2.22
N ARG A 35 13.48 28.29 -2.60
CA ARG A 35 13.19 27.89 -3.98
C ARG A 35 11.71 27.62 -4.23
N ASN A 36 10.81 28.12 -3.39
CA ASN A 36 9.37 27.84 -3.47
C ASN A 36 9.05 26.34 -3.40
N PHE A 37 9.88 25.57 -2.69
CA PHE A 37 9.54 24.21 -2.28
C PHE A 37 9.08 24.25 -0.83
N HIS A 38 7.76 24.11 -0.66
CA HIS A 38 7.04 24.07 0.60
C HIS A 38 6.81 22.61 1.00
N LEU A 39 7.64 22.10 1.91
CA LEU A 39 7.48 20.76 2.49
C LEU A 39 7.07 20.89 3.95
N HIS A 40 5.85 20.49 4.27
CA HIS A 40 5.37 20.46 5.66
C HIS A 40 5.45 19.03 6.21
N THR A 41 5.95 18.91 7.43
CA THR A 41 6.21 17.62 8.10
C THR A 41 5.64 17.55 9.52
N THR A 42 5.18 18.68 10.05
CA THR A 42 4.60 18.80 11.39
C THR A 42 3.21 19.39 11.35
N LEU A 43 2.44 19.17 12.42
CA LEU A 43 1.09 19.72 12.55
C LEU A 43 1.07 21.25 12.62
N GLU A 44 2.04 21.85 13.32
CA GLU A 44 2.14 23.30 13.48
C GLU A 44 2.28 24.02 12.13
N GLU A 45 3.11 23.47 11.24
CA GLU A 45 3.29 24.02 9.88
C GLU A 45 1.98 24.02 9.08
N ALA A 46 1.08 23.07 9.34
CA ALA A 46 -0.19 22.96 8.63
C ALA A 46 -1.13 24.15 8.85
N LEU A 47 -0.95 24.91 9.95
CA LEU A 47 -1.73 26.11 10.25
C LEU A 47 -1.16 27.39 9.62
N VAL A 48 -0.07 27.27 8.86
CA VAL A 48 0.53 28.37 8.10
C VAL A 48 0.20 28.18 6.62
N PRO A 49 -0.80 28.91 6.07
CA PRO A 49 -1.18 28.74 4.67
C PRO A 49 -0.06 29.21 3.72
N ILE A 50 0.05 28.54 2.57
CA ILE A 50 0.88 28.99 1.47
C ILE A 50 0.03 29.88 0.57
N GLU A 51 0.41 31.15 0.51
CA GLU A 51 -0.33 32.21 -0.18
C GLU A 51 -0.02 32.25 -1.68
N PHE A 52 -1.05 32.05 -2.49
CA PHE A 52 -1.06 32.37 -3.93
C PHE A 52 -2.06 33.52 -4.18
N PRO A 53 -2.04 34.17 -5.36
CA PRO A 53 -2.93 35.30 -5.64
C PRO A 53 -4.41 35.01 -5.43
N GLU A 54 -4.92 33.88 -5.94
CA GLU A 54 -6.35 33.51 -5.91
C GLU A 54 -6.64 32.33 -4.97
N VAL A 55 -5.61 31.66 -4.45
CA VAL A 55 -5.72 30.40 -3.70
C VAL A 55 -4.86 30.45 -2.44
N GLN A 56 -5.38 29.94 -1.32
CA GLN A 56 -4.63 29.57 -0.14
C GLN A 56 -4.51 28.06 -0.07
N PHE A 57 -3.28 27.56 0.04
CA PHE A 57 -3.02 26.14 0.23
C PHE A 57 -2.70 25.82 1.69
N PHE A 58 -3.35 24.81 2.24
CA PHE A 58 -3.06 24.25 3.54
C PHE A 58 -2.41 22.89 3.36
N LEU A 59 -1.19 22.74 3.88
CA LEU A 59 -0.40 21.52 3.74
C LEU A 59 -0.40 20.76 5.06
N LEU A 60 -1.25 19.75 5.17
CA LEU A 60 -1.44 18.95 6.37
C LEU A 60 -0.74 17.59 6.23
N PRO A 61 0.46 17.41 6.80
CA PRO A 61 1.12 16.12 6.84
C PRO A 61 0.33 15.10 7.65
N TYR A 62 0.62 13.82 7.41
CA TYR A 62 0.14 12.75 8.28
C TYR A 62 0.59 12.99 9.72
N PHE A 63 -0.33 12.78 10.67
CA PHE A 63 -0.08 12.93 12.09
C PHE A 63 -0.95 11.94 12.88
N GLU A 64 -0.49 11.58 14.08
CA GLU A 64 -1.26 10.76 15.01
C GLU A 64 -2.06 11.63 16.00
N PRO A 65 -3.19 11.16 16.57
CA PRO A 65 -4.04 11.96 17.47
C PRO A 65 -3.27 12.62 18.63
N ILE A 66 -2.21 11.97 19.13
CA ILE A 66 -1.37 12.52 20.20
C ILE A 66 -0.69 13.85 19.80
N ALA A 67 -0.30 14.02 18.54
CA ALA A 67 0.30 15.26 18.06
C ALA A 67 -0.68 16.43 18.17
N ALA A 68 -1.96 16.22 17.80
CA ALA A 68 -3.01 17.22 17.94
C ALA A 68 -3.35 17.48 19.41
N ARG A 69 -3.45 16.43 20.24
CA ARG A 69 -3.68 16.57 21.69
C ARG A 69 -2.62 17.47 22.32
N LEU A 70 -1.35 17.22 22.04
CA LEU A 70 -0.24 18.01 22.59
C LEU A 70 -0.23 19.44 22.04
N TYR A 71 -0.49 19.62 20.74
CA TYR A 71 -0.48 20.94 20.11
C TYR A 71 -1.62 21.84 20.61
N PHE A 72 -2.83 21.29 20.76
CA PHE A 72 -4.00 22.05 21.22
C PHE A 72 -4.20 22.01 22.74
N GLU A 73 -3.35 21.30 23.47
CA GLU A 73 -3.47 21.06 24.91
C GLU A 73 -4.87 20.52 25.30
N ASP A 74 -5.42 19.62 24.48
CA ASP A 74 -6.79 19.10 24.61
C ASP A 74 -6.81 17.57 24.79
N ASP A 75 -6.82 17.13 26.04
CA ASP A 75 -6.87 15.71 26.44
C ASP A 75 -8.15 14.97 25.99
N SER A 76 -9.18 15.69 25.52
CA SER A 76 -10.40 15.06 25.01
C SER A 76 -10.23 14.43 23.62
N ILE A 77 -9.20 14.84 22.87
CA ILE A 77 -8.87 14.32 21.54
C ILE A 77 -8.30 12.91 21.68
N LYS A 78 -9.09 11.90 21.29
CA LYS A 78 -8.75 10.48 21.40
C LYS A 78 -8.63 9.78 20.05
N THR A 79 -9.36 10.24 19.04
CA THR A 79 -9.39 9.63 17.71
C THR A 79 -8.87 10.59 16.66
N ILE A 80 -8.46 10.05 15.51
CA ILE A 80 -8.02 10.90 14.40
C ILE A 80 -9.14 11.78 13.86
N GLY A 81 -10.41 11.33 13.90
CA GLY A 81 -11.55 12.13 13.49
C GLY A 81 -11.74 13.40 14.36
N GLN A 82 -11.61 13.26 15.68
CA GLN A 82 -11.66 14.41 16.60
C GLN A 82 -10.49 15.36 16.36
N ALA A 83 -9.29 14.80 16.19
CA ALA A 83 -8.10 15.58 15.91
C ALA A 83 -8.23 16.37 14.60
N MET A 84 -8.65 15.70 13.52
CA MET A 84 -8.84 16.33 12.20
C MET A 84 -9.86 17.45 12.25
N LEU A 85 -10.99 17.25 12.93
CA LEU A 85 -12.00 18.30 13.11
C LEU A 85 -11.40 19.54 13.79
N ARG A 86 -10.65 19.35 14.87
CA ARG A 86 -10.01 20.45 15.61
C ARG A 86 -8.96 21.19 14.77
N VAL A 87 -8.20 20.46 13.96
CA VAL A 87 -7.18 21.00 13.04
C VAL A 87 -7.84 21.81 11.94
N VAL A 88 -8.87 21.28 11.28
CA VAL A 88 -9.59 21.99 10.22
C VAL A 88 -10.23 23.27 10.75
N GLN A 89 -10.86 23.24 11.93
CA GLN A 89 -11.38 24.45 12.59
C GLN A 89 -10.30 25.52 12.80
N ALA A 90 -9.09 25.13 13.22
CA ALA A 90 -7.97 26.05 13.38
C ALA A 90 -7.46 26.60 12.04
N MET A 91 -7.56 25.82 10.95
CA MET A 91 -7.24 26.29 9.59
C MET A 91 -8.27 27.29 9.07
N GLU A 92 -9.57 27.04 9.32
CA GLU A 92 -10.66 27.93 8.92
C GLU A 92 -10.49 29.34 9.51
N GLU A 93 -9.98 29.45 10.74
CA GLU A 93 -9.64 30.75 11.35
C GLU A 93 -8.57 31.54 10.57
N LYS A 94 -7.83 30.89 9.68
CA LYS A 94 -6.78 31.49 8.83
C LYS A 94 -7.24 31.75 7.39
N PHE A 95 -8.49 31.42 7.05
CA PHE A 95 -9.00 31.60 5.70
C PHE A 95 -9.09 33.08 5.35
N ASP A 96 -8.48 33.44 4.23
CA ASP A 96 -8.78 34.69 3.54
C ASP A 96 -10.07 34.50 2.73
N PRO A 97 -11.18 35.19 3.08
CA PRO A 97 -12.47 35.01 2.42
C PRO A 97 -12.48 35.48 0.96
N THR A 98 -11.43 36.16 0.49
CA THR A 98 -11.29 36.59 -0.91
C THR A 98 -10.66 35.53 -1.81
N LYS A 99 -10.19 34.41 -1.24
CA LYS A 99 -9.46 33.36 -1.94
C LYS A 99 -10.20 32.03 -1.88
N LYS A 100 -9.78 31.12 -2.75
CA LYS A 100 -10.13 29.70 -2.70
C LYS A 100 -9.23 28.94 -1.75
N HIS A 101 -9.75 27.91 -1.08
CA HIS A 101 -8.99 27.14 -0.08
C HIS A 101 -8.78 25.71 -0.54
N VAL A 102 -7.52 25.29 -0.65
CA VAL A 102 -7.14 23.94 -1.06
C VAL A 102 -6.38 23.25 0.06
N LEU A 103 -6.87 22.09 0.49
CA LEU A 103 -6.17 21.22 1.44
C LEU A 103 -5.36 20.17 0.67
N VAL A 104 -4.10 20.01 1.02
CA VAL A 104 -3.26 18.88 0.61
C VAL A 104 -2.96 18.05 1.84
N SER A 105 -3.34 16.77 1.84
CA SER A 105 -3.17 15.92 3.01
C SER A 105 -3.04 14.43 2.69
N HIS A 106 -2.68 13.64 3.69
CA HIS A 106 -2.42 12.21 3.55
C HIS A 106 -3.16 11.43 4.63
N PHE A 107 -4.44 11.16 4.41
CA PHE A 107 -5.30 10.44 5.35
C PHE A 107 -6.31 9.56 4.62
N PHE A 108 -6.75 8.53 5.33
CA PHE A 108 -7.91 7.73 4.92
C PHE A 108 -9.22 8.46 5.24
N VAL A 109 -10.15 8.41 4.29
CA VAL A 109 -11.52 8.91 4.43
C VAL A 109 -12.51 7.75 4.41
N ALA A 110 -13.41 7.73 5.38
CA ALA A 110 -14.44 6.69 5.54
C ALA A 110 -15.25 6.50 4.25
N GLY A 111 -15.52 5.23 3.90
CA GLY A 111 -16.27 4.87 2.70
C GLY A 111 -15.45 4.83 1.39
N SER A 112 -14.14 5.11 1.45
CA SER A 112 -13.26 4.99 0.28
C SER A 112 -12.92 3.53 -0.04
N LEU A 113 -12.75 3.21 -1.33
CA LEU A 113 -12.28 1.89 -1.79
C LEU A 113 -10.76 1.75 -1.59
N ARG A 114 -10.31 0.55 -1.19
CA ARG A 114 -8.90 0.23 -0.89
C ARG A 114 -8.26 -0.71 -1.90
N THR A 115 -6.94 -0.67 -1.94
CA THR A 115 -6.06 -1.60 -2.66
C THR A 115 -5.17 -2.37 -1.68
N GLU A 116 -4.62 -3.52 -2.10
CA GLU A 116 -3.89 -4.42 -1.18
C GLU A 116 -2.54 -3.87 -0.68
N SER A 117 -1.93 -2.93 -1.40
CA SER A 117 -0.66 -2.31 -1.00
C SER A 117 -0.78 -1.28 0.12
N GLU A 118 -1.99 -0.91 0.49
CA GLU A 118 -2.24 0.12 1.50
C GLU A 118 -2.11 -0.47 2.91
N THR A 119 -1.48 0.27 3.83
CA THR A 119 -1.36 -0.19 5.21
C THR A 119 -2.73 -0.15 5.90
N THR A 120 -3.16 -1.26 6.49
CA THR A 120 -4.34 -1.30 7.37
C THR A 120 -4.03 -0.60 8.69
N VAL A 121 -4.15 0.73 8.71
CA VAL A 121 -4.02 1.52 9.95
C VAL A 121 -5.24 1.31 10.88
N GLU A 122 -6.27 0.60 10.43
CA GLU A 122 -7.48 0.31 11.22
C GLU A 122 -7.32 -0.91 12.12
N VAL A 123 -6.83 -0.68 13.35
CA VAL A 123 -7.21 -1.54 14.47
C VAL A 123 -8.47 -0.96 15.10
N GLY A 124 -9.65 -1.42 14.66
CA GLY A 124 -10.90 -1.24 15.41
C GLY A 124 -11.93 -0.21 14.91
N GLY A 125 -11.82 0.30 13.67
CA GLY A 125 -12.92 1.04 13.00
C GLY A 125 -13.28 2.43 13.57
N LEU A 126 -12.56 2.92 14.60
CA LEU A 126 -12.82 4.20 15.27
C LEU A 126 -11.97 5.37 14.75
N ASP A 127 -11.13 5.13 13.74
CA ASP A 127 -10.10 6.07 13.27
C ASP A 127 -10.24 6.49 11.79
N ALA A 128 -11.47 6.60 11.28
CA ALA A 128 -11.68 7.14 9.93
C ALA A 128 -12.15 8.60 9.98
N VAL A 129 -11.58 9.45 9.13
CA VAL A 129 -12.04 10.82 8.90
C VAL A 129 -13.23 10.78 7.94
N THR A 130 -14.28 11.57 8.17
CA THR A 130 -15.40 11.67 7.22
C THR A 130 -15.17 12.80 6.23
N SER A 131 -15.71 12.67 5.01
CA SER A 131 -15.60 13.72 3.98
C SER A 131 -16.18 15.06 4.43
N ASP A 132 -17.19 15.02 5.31
CA ASP A 132 -17.88 16.21 5.83
C ASP A 132 -16.96 17.12 6.65
N THR A 133 -15.88 16.56 7.21
CA THR A 133 -14.85 17.32 7.92
C THR A 133 -14.17 18.35 7.02
N PHE A 134 -14.19 18.17 5.69
CA PHE A 134 -13.53 19.07 4.75
C PHE A 134 -14.48 19.97 3.97
N THR A 135 -15.70 20.18 4.48
CA THR A 135 -16.74 20.95 3.78
C THR A 135 -16.38 22.42 3.57
N ALA A 136 -15.50 23.02 4.38
CA ALA A 136 -15.09 24.41 4.21
C ALA A 136 -14.09 24.64 3.06
N PHE A 137 -13.32 23.63 2.65
CA PHE A 137 -12.35 23.77 1.55
C PHE A 137 -13.04 23.73 0.18
N ASP A 138 -12.51 24.46 -0.81
CA ASP A 138 -12.97 24.36 -2.20
C ASP A 138 -12.48 23.07 -2.89
N TYR A 139 -11.28 22.59 -2.53
CA TYR A 139 -10.73 21.32 -3.01
C TYR A 139 -9.85 20.64 -1.96
N VAL A 140 -9.84 19.30 -1.96
CA VAL A 140 -9.03 18.49 -1.04
C VAL A 140 -8.28 17.42 -1.85
N ALA A 141 -6.97 17.62 -1.97
CA ALA A 141 -6.04 16.69 -2.58
C ALA A 141 -5.53 15.71 -1.53
N LEU A 142 -6.06 14.48 -1.56
CA LEU A 142 -5.65 13.40 -0.67
C LEU A 142 -4.60 12.49 -1.31
N GLY A 143 -3.61 12.10 -0.51
CA GLY A 143 -2.84 10.87 -0.66
C GLY A 143 -3.27 9.82 0.36
N HIS A 144 -2.59 8.66 0.34
CA HIS A 144 -2.80 7.44 1.16
C HIS A 144 -3.32 6.27 0.33
N LEU A 145 -4.44 6.46 -0.38
CA LEU A 145 -5.00 5.42 -1.25
C LEU A 145 -4.37 5.47 -2.64
N HIS A 146 -4.12 4.30 -3.22
CA HIS A 146 -3.36 4.15 -4.46
C HIS A 146 -4.23 4.16 -5.73
N SER A 147 -5.55 4.16 -5.56
CA SER A 147 -6.51 4.29 -6.67
C SER A 147 -7.13 5.68 -6.71
N LYS A 148 -7.12 6.33 -7.87
CA LYS A 148 -7.85 7.59 -8.10
C LYS A 148 -9.37 7.41 -7.90
N ASN A 149 -9.86 6.19 -8.08
CA ASN A 149 -11.28 5.85 -7.98
C ASN A 149 -11.70 5.51 -6.54
N ALA A 150 -10.80 5.66 -5.57
CA ALA A 150 -11.08 5.42 -4.16
C ALA A 150 -12.25 6.26 -3.64
N ILE A 151 -12.37 7.50 -4.13
CA ILE A 151 -13.57 8.35 -4.01
C ILE A 151 -13.96 8.80 -5.42
N LYS A 152 -15.21 8.54 -5.83
CA LYS A 152 -15.63 8.72 -7.22
C LYS A 152 -15.92 10.17 -7.59
N GLU A 153 -16.51 10.95 -6.68
CA GLU A 153 -17.10 12.26 -7.01
C GLU A 153 -16.85 13.32 -5.92
N GLY A 154 -16.93 14.59 -6.33
CA GLY A 154 -16.82 15.74 -5.45
C GLY A 154 -15.43 16.38 -5.42
N LYS A 155 -15.25 17.25 -4.41
CA LYS A 155 -14.04 18.06 -4.19
C LYS A 155 -12.95 17.36 -3.39
N VAL A 156 -13.27 16.23 -2.76
CA VAL A 156 -12.33 15.40 -1.99
C VAL A 156 -11.89 14.25 -2.88
N ARG A 157 -10.61 14.22 -3.27
CA ARG A 157 -10.11 13.25 -4.24
C ARG A 157 -8.77 12.67 -3.85
N TYR A 158 -8.62 11.38 -4.12
CA TYR A 158 -7.30 10.75 -4.17
C TYR A 158 -6.73 10.88 -5.57
N SER A 159 -5.45 11.21 -5.66
CA SER A 159 -4.70 11.12 -6.93
C SER A 159 -4.34 9.68 -7.29
N GLY A 160 -4.24 8.82 -6.29
CA GLY A 160 -3.69 7.49 -6.46
C GLY A 160 -2.16 7.51 -6.58
N SER A 161 -1.58 6.32 -6.75
CA SER A 161 -0.18 6.17 -7.07
C SER A 161 0.10 6.50 -8.55
N LEU A 162 1.34 6.87 -8.89
CA LEU A 162 1.75 7.02 -10.29
C LEU A 162 2.10 5.68 -10.96
N LEU A 163 2.41 4.67 -10.16
CA LEU A 163 2.79 3.31 -10.57
C LEU A 163 1.97 2.30 -9.78
N LYS A 164 1.83 1.08 -10.31
CA LYS A 164 1.09 0.00 -9.65
C LYS A 164 1.97 -0.67 -8.59
N TYR A 165 1.54 -0.64 -7.33
CA TYR A 165 2.28 -1.25 -6.21
C TYR A 165 1.72 -2.61 -5.77
N SER A 166 0.55 -2.99 -6.28
CA SER A 166 -0.09 -4.29 -6.06
C SER A 166 -0.83 -4.77 -7.30
N LEU A 167 -1.12 -6.08 -7.36
CA LEU A 167 -1.89 -6.66 -8.47
C LEU A 167 -3.34 -6.22 -8.48
N SER A 168 -3.90 -5.84 -7.32
CA SER A 168 -5.23 -5.25 -7.25
C SER A 168 -5.34 -3.93 -8.05
N GLU A 169 -4.21 -3.25 -8.29
CA GLU A 169 -4.12 -2.04 -9.11
C GLU A 169 -3.87 -2.34 -10.61
N MET A 170 -3.82 -3.62 -11.03
CA MET A 170 -3.45 -4.01 -12.40
C MET A 170 -4.31 -3.33 -13.47
N ASN A 171 -5.58 -3.11 -13.17
CA ASN A 171 -6.55 -2.48 -14.08
C ASN A 171 -6.75 -0.98 -13.80
N ASP A 172 -6.02 -0.41 -12.84
CA ASP A 172 -6.13 1.01 -12.52
C ASP A 172 -5.39 1.86 -13.55
N GLU A 173 -6.07 2.88 -14.06
CA GLU A 173 -5.45 3.95 -14.83
C GLU A 173 -4.68 4.88 -13.89
N LYS A 174 -3.38 5.04 -14.16
CA LYS A 174 -2.47 5.88 -13.37
C LYS A 174 -2.33 7.26 -14.02
N GLY A 175 -2.11 8.30 -13.21
CA GLY A 175 -2.08 9.65 -13.71
C GLY A 175 -2.08 10.71 -12.63
N VAL A 176 -2.45 11.93 -13.02
CA VAL A 176 -2.50 13.10 -12.14
C VAL A 176 -3.80 13.86 -12.33
N TRP A 177 -4.21 14.61 -11.30
CA TRP A 177 -5.29 15.59 -11.42
C TRP A 177 -4.71 16.95 -11.76
N LEU A 178 -5.19 17.54 -12.85
CA LEU A 178 -5.02 18.95 -13.17
C LEU A 178 -6.22 19.70 -12.56
N LEU A 179 -5.95 20.73 -11.76
CA LEU A 179 -6.99 21.52 -11.11
C LEU A 179 -6.91 22.96 -11.63
N ASP A 180 -8.02 23.46 -12.17
CA ASP A 180 -8.15 24.87 -12.51
C ASP A 180 -8.36 25.70 -11.23
N SER A 181 -7.51 26.71 -11.01
CA SER A 181 -7.53 27.50 -9.77
C SER A 181 -8.71 28.47 -9.64
N GLN A 182 -9.45 28.71 -10.72
CA GLN A 182 -10.62 29.60 -10.73
C GLN A 182 -11.92 28.80 -10.58
N THR A 183 -12.07 27.72 -11.36
CA THR A 183 -13.28 26.89 -11.34
C THR A 183 -13.25 25.81 -10.26
N MET A 184 -12.05 25.41 -9.80
CA MET A 184 -11.82 24.26 -8.92
C MET A 184 -12.33 22.93 -9.52
N GLU A 185 -12.43 22.87 -10.84
CA GLU A 185 -12.80 21.67 -11.56
C GLU A 185 -11.56 20.80 -11.82
N PRO A 186 -11.57 19.53 -11.37
CA PRO A 186 -10.46 18.61 -11.59
C PRO A 186 -10.60 17.86 -12.92
N GLU A 187 -9.55 17.87 -13.73
CA GLU A 187 -9.39 17.06 -14.94
C GLU A 187 -8.34 15.97 -14.68
N PHE A 188 -8.67 14.71 -14.97
CA PHE A 188 -7.70 13.62 -14.84
C PHE A 188 -6.87 13.48 -16.11
N ILE A 189 -5.55 13.59 -15.97
CA ILE A 189 -4.60 13.36 -17.05
C ILE A 189 -3.94 11.99 -16.83
N ALA A 190 -4.30 11.04 -17.68
CA ALA A 190 -3.73 9.70 -17.67
C ALA A 190 -2.24 9.75 -18.06
N LEU A 191 -1.43 8.96 -17.35
CA LEU A 191 -0.02 8.79 -17.61
C LEU A 191 0.27 7.33 -17.95
N THR A 192 1.15 7.10 -18.93
CA THR A 192 1.60 5.76 -19.27
C THR A 192 2.89 5.44 -18.49
N PRO A 193 2.88 4.46 -17.58
CA PRO A 193 4.09 4.01 -16.91
C PRO A 193 5.10 3.47 -17.93
N LEU A 194 6.40 3.70 -17.67
CA LEU A 194 7.46 3.12 -18.50
C LEU A 194 7.46 1.58 -18.45
N GLN A 195 7.12 1.03 -17.28
CA GLN A 195 6.99 -0.39 -17.04
C GLN A 195 5.67 -0.63 -16.32
N ASP A 196 4.75 -1.27 -17.00
CA ASP A 196 3.44 -1.61 -16.46
C ASP A 196 3.32 -3.13 -16.25
N ILE A 197 2.40 -3.52 -15.38
CA ILE A 197 2.09 -4.93 -15.13
C ILE A 197 1.34 -5.49 -16.33
N LYS A 198 1.85 -6.59 -16.88
CA LYS A 198 1.19 -7.35 -17.93
C LYS A 198 0.65 -8.66 -17.37
N HIS A 199 -0.53 -9.03 -17.83
CA HIS A 199 -1.18 -10.29 -17.50
C HIS A 199 -1.13 -11.23 -18.70
N TYR A 200 -0.82 -12.51 -18.45
CA TYR A 200 -0.96 -13.55 -19.46
C TYR A 200 -1.45 -14.85 -18.84
N GLU A 201 -2.57 -15.34 -19.35
CA GLU A 201 -3.14 -16.62 -18.96
C GLU A 201 -2.68 -17.71 -19.95
N ALA A 202 -1.96 -18.73 -19.46
CA ALA A 202 -1.43 -19.80 -20.30
C ALA A 202 -1.03 -21.03 -19.47
N SER A 203 -0.78 -22.17 -20.10
CA SER A 203 -0.11 -23.28 -19.42
C SER A 203 1.39 -22.98 -19.21
N PHE A 204 2.01 -23.67 -18.26
CA PHE A 204 3.46 -23.61 -18.04
C PHE A 204 4.24 -24.09 -19.27
N ALA A 205 3.71 -25.10 -19.98
CA ALA A 205 4.31 -25.57 -21.22
C ALA A 205 4.34 -24.47 -22.28
N GLU A 206 3.24 -23.72 -22.44
CA GLU A 206 3.18 -22.57 -23.35
C GLU A 206 4.12 -21.45 -22.90
N LEU A 207 4.14 -21.10 -21.61
CA LEU A 207 5.03 -20.05 -21.10
C LEU A 207 6.51 -20.37 -21.29
N THR A 208 6.88 -21.65 -21.38
CA THR A 208 8.25 -22.13 -21.60
C THR A 208 8.56 -22.48 -23.06
N ASP A 209 7.58 -22.36 -23.96
CA ASP A 209 7.76 -22.60 -25.39
C ASP A 209 8.55 -21.44 -26.03
N PRO A 210 9.68 -21.71 -26.71
CA PRO A 210 10.45 -20.70 -27.42
C PRO A 210 9.66 -19.83 -28.39
N VAL A 211 8.67 -20.40 -29.09
CA VAL A 211 7.83 -19.64 -30.02
C VAL A 211 7.01 -18.60 -29.26
N ILE A 212 6.48 -18.97 -28.09
CA ILE A 212 5.66 -18.09 -27.27
C ILE A 212 6.52 -17.02 -26.61
N TYR A 213 7.54 -17.40 -25.84
CA TYR A 213 8.29 -16.41 -25.06
C TYR A 213 9.15 -15.46 -25.92
N GLN A 214 9.47 -15.82 -27.17
CA GLN A 214 10.12 -14.90 -28.11
C GLN A 214 9.15 -13.87 -28.71
N SER A 215 7.84 -14.16 -28.69
CA SER A 215 6.80 -13.21 -29.10
C SER A 215 6.39 -12.23 -28.00
N LEU A 216 6.73 -12.54 -26.74
CA LEU A 216 6.42 -11.73 -25.57
C LEU A 216 7.59 -10.80 -25.20
N ASP A 217 7.24 -9.68 -24.58
CA ASP A 217 8.20 -8.80 -23.94
C ASP A 217 8.68 -9.41 -22.62
N ARG A 218 9.83 -10.09 -22.67
CA ARG A 218 10.38 -10.84 -21.54
C ARG A 218 10.79 -9.98 -20.35
N GLU A 219 11.02 -8.68 -20.58
CA GLU A 219 11.44 -7.71 -19.56
C GLU A 219 10.26 -6.91 -18.98
N ALA A 220 9.02 -7.25 -19.35
CA ALA A 220 7.85 -6.69 -18.66
C ALA A 220 7.69 -7.26 -17.24
N PHE A 221 6.93 -6.53 -16.42
CA PHE A 221 6.45 -7.02 -15.12
C PHE A 221 5.28 -7.96 -15.34
N TRP A 222 5.54 -9.27 -15.28
CA TRP A 222 4.54 -10.27 -15.56
C TRP A 222 3.81 -10.75 -14.31
N HIS A 223 2.48 -10.75 -14.40
CA HIS A 223 1.60 -11.60 -13.63
C HIS A 223 1.12 -12.73 -14.55
N PHE A 224 1.50 -13.96 -14.25
CA PHE A 224 1.03 -15.13 -15.00
C PHE A 224 -0.10 -15.82 -14.25
N GLU A 225 -1.17 -16.11 -14.96
CA GLU A 225 -2.25 -16.96 -14.47
C GLU A 225 -2.16 -18.31 -15.19
N ILE A 226 -1.65 -19.34 -14.51
CA ILE A 226 -1.44 -20.65 -15.13
C ILE A 226 -2.68 -21.54 -15.06
N THR A 227 -2.91 -22.27 -16.15
CA THR A 227 -4.05 -23.21 -16.26
C THR A 227 -3.73 -24.60 -15.67
N ASP A 228 -2.45 -24.92 -15.47
CA ASP A 228 -1.98 -26.20 -14.93
C ASP A 228 -2.43 -26.43 -13.48
N ARG A 229 -3.08 -27.57 -13.26
CA ARG A 229 -3.51 -28.02 -11.93
C ARG A 229 -2.42 -28.75 -11.16
N ALA A 230 -1.50 -29.39 -11.87
CA ALA A 230 -0.43 -30.16 -11.27
C ALA A 230 0.62 -29.24 -10.61
N VAL A 231 1.29 -29.77 -9.58
CA VAL A 231 2.46 -29.12 -9.00
C VAL A 231 3.61 -29.20 -10.01
N ILE A 232 4.17 -28.05 -10.35
CA ILE A 232 5.30 -27.93 -11.27
C ILE A 232 6.56 -27.65 -10.42
N PRO A 233 7.50 -28.60 -10.33
CA PRO A 233 8.73 -28.40 -9.56
C PRO A 233 9.53 -27.23 -10.11
N ASN A 234 10.09 -26.41 -9.21
CA ASN A 234 11.00 -25.32 -9.56
C ASN A 234 10.41 -24.27 -10.55
N MET A 235 9.08 -24.17 -10.64
CA MET A 235 8.35 -23.34 -11.62
C MET A 235 8.86 -21.89 -11.67
N MET A 236 8.96 -21.23 -10.51
CA MET A 236 9.37 -19.82 -10.45
C MET A 236 10.78 -19.59 -10.99
N ASN A 237 11.72 -20.50 -10.74
CA ASN A 237 13.10 -20.36 -11.23
C ASN A 237 13.17 -20.61 -12.74
N GLN A 238 12.40 -21.58 -13.25
CA GLN A 238 12.30 -21.83 -14.68
C GLN A 238 11.70 -20.63 -15.42
N LEU A 239 10.61 -20.04 -14.89
CA LEU A 239 10.01 -18.84 -15.47
C LEU A 239 10.94 -17.64 -15.37
N ARG A 240 11.63 -17.41 -14.23
CA ARG A 240 12.57 -16.29 -14.09
C ARG A 240 13.79 -16.37 -15.00
N ALA A 241 14.20 -17.57 -15.42
CA ALA A 241 15.25 -17.73 -16.42
C ALA A 241 14.82 -17.19 -17.81
N ILE A 242 13.52 -17.19 -18.09
CA ILE A 242 12.94 -16.69 -19.35
C ILE A 242 12.46 -15.25 -19.18
N TYR A 243 11.69 -14.97 -18.13
CA TYR A 243 11.06 -13.69 -17.79
C TYR A 243 11.66 -13.15 -16.48
N PRO A 244 12.71 -12.32 -16.52
CA PRO A 244 13.47 -11.96 -15.31
C PRO A 244 12.64 -11.24 -14.24
N TYR A 245 11.56 -10.57 -14.63
CA TYR A 245 10.74 -9.72 -13.75
C TYR A 245 9.31 -10.25 -13.53
N VAL A 246 9.14 -11.57 -13.47
CA VAL A 246 7.87 -12.17 -13.02
C VAL A 246 7.61 -11.76 -11.57
N LEU A 247 6.49 -11.06 -11.36
CA LEU A 247 6.03 -10.61 -10.06
C LEU A 247 5.40 -11.76 -9.28
N THR A 248 4.41 -12.41 -9.88
CA THR A 248 3.73 -13.57 -9.30
C THR A 248 3.24 -14.54 -10.37
N VAL A 249 2.96 -15.77 -9.94
CA VAL A 249 2.28 -16.77 -10.74
C VAL A 249 1.14 -17.35 -9.92
N GLU A 250 -0.09 -17.20 -10.40
CA GLU A 250 -1.30 -17.73 -9.76
C GLU A 250 -1.89 -18.84 -10.62
N ARG A 251 -2.71 -19.70 -10.02
CA ARG A 251 -3.42 -20.76 -10.76
C ARG A 251 -4.88 -20.36 -10.90
N LYS A 252 -5.34 -20.24 -12.15
CA LYS A 252 -6.73 -19.88 -12.48
C LYS A 252 -7.77 -20.76 -11.77
N ASN A 253 -7.50 -22.06 -11.73
CA ASN A 253 -8.43 -23.07 -11.21
C ASN A 253 -8.06 -23.55 -9.79
N GLY A 254 -7.15 -22.85 -9.10
CA GLY A 254 -6.50 -23.35 -7.90
C GLY A 254 -5.63 -24.58 -8.18
N HIS A 255 -5.19 -25.25 -7.13
CA HIS A 255 -4.53 -26.55 -7.26
C HIS A 255 -5.61 -27.60 -7.45
N ASP A 256 -5.31 -28.69 -8.17
CA ASP A 256 -5.97 -29.93 -7.80
C ASP A 256 -5.56 -30.18 -6.36
N VAL A 257 -6.49 -29.90 -5.45
CA VAL A 257 -6.35 -30.34 -4.08
C VAL A 257 -6.14 -31.83 -4.21
N VAL A 258 -4.93 -32.31 -3.92
CA VAL A 258 -4.74 -33.70 -3.55
C VAL A 258 -5.74 -33.88 -2.43
N ARG A 259 -6.87 -34.47 -2.80
CA ARG A 259 -8.06 -34.80 -2.03
C ARG A 259 -7.95 -34.29 -0.61
N GLN A 260 -8.64 -33.19 -0.28
CA GLN A 260 -8.80 -32.70 1.10
C GLN A 260 -8.82 -33.91 2.04
N VAL A 261 -7.71 -34.15 2.74
CA VAL A 261 -7.77 -34.98 3.93
C VAL A 261 -8.61 -34.14 4.84
N THR A 262 -9.89 -34.50 4.89
CA THR A 262 -10.86 -34.08 5.89
C THR A 262 -10.09 -33.73 7.15
N LYS A 263 -10.20 -32.49 7.65
CA LYS A 263 -9.77 -32.09 8.99
C LYS A 263 -10.51 -32.95 10.03
N LYS A 264 -10.22 -34.25 10.09
CA LYS A 264 -10.53 -35.12 11.21
C LYS A 264 -9.39 -34.89 12.19
N ARG A 265 -9.65 -33.95 13.10
CA ARG A 265 -8.99 -33.80 14.41
C ARG A 265 -7.58 -34.39 14.49
N ALA A 266 -6.58 -33.56 14.16
CA ALA A 266 -5.20 -33.78 14.60
C ALA A 266 -5.04 -33.76 16.14
N LYS A 267 -6.11 -33.49 16.90
CA LYS A 267 -6.13 -33.50 18.38
C LYS A 267 -6.03 -34.89 19.03
N THR A 268 -5.90 -35.98 18.27
CA THR A 268 -5.85 -37.35 18.81
C THR A 268 -4.74 -38.23 18.26
N LEU A 269 -3.86 -37.71 17.38
CA LEU A 269 -2.73 -38.48 16.86
C LEU A 269 -1.49 -38.21 17.70
N ALA A 270 -0.74 -39.28 18.02
CA ALA A 270 0.54 -39.15 18.70
C ALA A 270 1.49 -38.31 17.81
N PRO A 271 2.33 -37.41 18.38
CA PRO A 271 3.17 -36.50 17.59
C PRO A 271 4.08 -37.21 16.57
N ILE A 272 4.50 -38.44 16.89
CA ILE A 272 5.28 -39.30 16.01
C ILE A 272 4.58 -39.59 14.68
N VAL A 273 3.26 -39.80 14.71
CA VAL A 273 2.45 -40.11 13.53
C VAL A 273 2.30 -38.87 12.65
N VAL A 274 2.14 -37.69 13.26
CA VAL A 274 2.03 -36.43 12.53
C VAL A 274 3.32 -36.12 11.77
N LEU A 275 4.48 -36.36 12.39
CA LEU A 275 5.77 -36.13 11.76
C LEU A 275 6.07 -37.15 10.65
N GLN A 276 5.67 -38.40 10.83
CA GLN A 276 5.77 -39.44 9.79
C GLN A 276 4.90 -39.12 8.57
N ASP A 277 3.66 -38.69 8.80
CA ASP A 277 2.74 -38.30 7.74
C ASP A 277 3.28 -37.08 6.97
N PHE A 278 3.80 -36.08 7.68
CA PHE A 278 4.42 -34.91 7.07
C PHE A 278 5.65 -35.26 6.22
N PHE A 279 6.55 -36.12 6.72
CA PHE A 279 7.73 -36.55 5.97
C PHE A 279 7.34 -37.25 4.65
N LYS A 280 6.34 -38.14 4.72
CA LYS A 280 5.83 -38.85 3.55
C LYS A 280 5.12 -37.95 2.56
N GLU A 281 4.39 -36.95 3.05
CA GLU A 281 3.73 -35.95 2.21
C GLU A 281 4.73 -35.06 1.45
N MET A 282 5.82 -34.67 2.11
CA MET A 282 6.84 -33.79 1.51
C MET A 282 7.81 -34.51 0.58
N THR A 283 8.12 -35.79 0.85
CA THR A 283 9.17 -36.54 0.13
C THR A 283 8.62 -37.61 -0.81
N GLY A 284 7.37 -38.06 -0.60
CA GLY A 284 6.78 -39.19 -1.32
C GLY A 284 7.23 -40.56 -0.80
N GLU A 285 8.16 -40.63 0.16
CA GLU A 285 8.75 -41.86 0.70
C GLU A 285 8.42 -42.05 2.18
N SER A 286 8.40 -43.30 2.65
CA SER A 286 8.27 -43.60 4.08
C SER A 286 9.63 -43.47 4.77
N LEU A 287 9.66 -43.09 6.06
CA LEU A 287 10.89 -43.07 6.84
C LEU A 287 11.58 -44.44 6.80
N THR A 288 12.89 -44.45 6.61
CA THR A 288 13.72 -45.64 6.83
C THR A 288 13.77 -45.99 8.32
N PRO A 289 14.17 -47.22 8.70
CA PRO A 289 14.31 -47.61 10.10
C PRO A 289 15.20 -46.67 10.91
N THR A 290 16.35 -46.27 10.33
CA THR A 290 17.30 -45.36 10.97
C THR A 290 16.73 -43.94 11.16
N GLN A 291 16.00 -43.42 10.17
CA GLN A 291 15.37 -42.10 10.29
C GLN A 291 14.23 -42.10 11.31
N SER A 292 13.51 -43.21 11.44
CA SER A 292 12.45 -43.36 12.45
C SER A 292 13.05 -43.33 13.86
N GLU A 293 14.17 -44.01 14.07
CA GLU A 293 14.90 -44.02 15.35
C GLU A 293 15.44 -42.62 15.72
N TRP A 294 15.98 -41.87 14.76
CA TRP A 294 16.42 -40.49 14.99
C TRP A 294 15.26 -39.57 15.37
N LEU A 295 14.11 -39.75 14.72
CA LEU A 295 12.93 -38.92 14.94
C LEU A 295 12.30 -39.21 16.31
N GLU A 296 12.24 -40.49 16.72
CA GLU A 296 11.84 -40.86 18.09
C GLU A 296 12.79 -40.28 19.14
N THR A 297 14.10 -40.42 18.94
CA THR A 297 15.12 -39.90 19.87
C THR A 297 15.02 -38.38 20.02
N GLY A 298 14.88 -37.65 18.92
CA GLY A 298 14.75 -36.20 18.93
C GLY A 298 13.46 -35.72 19.61
N LEU A 299 12.35 -36.44 19.40
CA LEU A 299 11.07 -36.12 20.03
C LEU A 299 11.11 -36.36 21.54
N THR A 300 11.73 -37.45 21.99
CA THR A 300 11.94 -37.72 23.42
C THR A 300 12.79 -36.65 24.08
N PHE A 301 13.89 -36.22 23.41
CA PHE A 301 14.74 -35.14 23.91
C PHE A 301 13.96 -33.83 24.07
N ALA A 302 13.18 -33.44 23.07
CA ALA A 302 12.39 -32.20 23.09
C ALA A 302 11.34 -32.19 24.22
N LEU A 303 10.65 -33.32 24.44
CA LEU A 303 9.64 -33.45 25.50
C LEU A 303 10.26 -33.49 26.91
N ASP A 304 11.48 -33.99 27.05
CA ASP A 304 12.21 -33.98 28.33
C ASP A 304 12.81 -32.59 28.66
N THR A 305 13.13 -31.77 27.64
CA THR A 305 13.54 -30.37 27.86
C THR A 305 12.39 -29.48 28.30
N GLU A 306 11.18 -29.64 27.76
CA GLU A 306 10.00 -28.89 28.21
C GLU A 306 9.65 -29.17 29.68
N LYS A 307 9.81 -30.42 30.15
CA LYS A 307 9.54 -30.80 31.56
C LYS A 307 10.57 -30.29 32.57
N ARG A 308 11.71 -29.74 32.13
CA ARG A 308 12.77 -29.23 33.01
C ARG A 308 12.71 -27.71 33.18
N GLU A 309 11.89 -27.01 32.40
CA GLU A 309 11.69 -25.56 32.48
C GLU A 309 10.39 -25.16 33.21
N ASP A 310 9.62 -26.15 33.71
CA ASP A 310 8.50 -26.00 34.64
C ASP A 310 8.90 -26.38 36.09
#